data_AF-A0A1F5IAG4-F1
#
_entry.id   AF-A0A1F5IAG4-F1
#
_cell.length_a   1.000
_cell.length_b   1.000
_cell.length_c   1.000
_cell.angle_alpha   90.00
_cell.angle_beta   90.00
_cell.angle_gamma   90.00
#
_symmetry.space_group_name_H-M   'P 1'
#
loop_
_entity.id
_entity.type
_entity.pdbx_description
1 polymer ?
#
loop_
_entity_poly.entity_id
_entity_poly.type
_entity_poly.pdbx_seq_one_letter_code
_entity_poly.pdbx_strand_id
1 'polypeptide(L)'
;MNSLRLFKADNSTGDHLYQPDKPHPYGGETWDEARVRQELSNRGISAYNSVSSVNVGADFSGGRITSVNVSGDAGSVSLTGGELKDMFNLRAPANIQIVGPLFNTEQK
;
A
#
# COMPACT_ATOMS: atom_id res chain seq x y z
N MET A 1 1.04 0.70 6.55
CA MET A 1 0.26 -0.54 6.30
C MET A 1 -1.23 -0.41 6.63
N ASN A 2 -1.62 0.43 7.60
CA ASN A 2 -3.04 0.62 7.91
C ASN A 2 -3.84 1.30 6.78
N SER A 3 -3.23 2.23 6.05
CA SER A 3 -3.82 2.83 4.85
C SER A 3 -4.15 1.81 3.76
N LEU A 4 -3.25 0.85 3.52
CA LEU A 4 -3.45 -0.25 2.58
C LEU A 4 -4.64 -1.12 2.98
N ARG A 5 -4.75 -1.42 4.28
CA ARG A 5 -5.85 -2.19 4.84
C ARG A 5 -7.18 -1.44 4.71
N LEU A 6 -7.18 -0.12 4.92
CA LEU A 6 -8.35 0.73 4.76
C LEU A 6 -8.79 0.82 3.30
N PHE A 7 -7.85 1.06 2.38
CA PHE A 7 -8.13 1.08 0.94
C PHE A 7 -8.71 -0.24 0.43
N LYS A 8 -8.20 -1.38 0.93
CA LYS A 8 -8.72 -2.70 0.57
C LYS A 8 -10.14 -2.93 1.10
N ALA A 9 -10.43 -2.41 2.29
CA ALA A 9 -11.75 -2.51 2.89
C ALA A 9 -12.77 -1.56 2.24
N ASP A 10 -12.29 -0.38 1.81
CA ASP A 10 -13.10 0.70 1.28
C ASP A 10 -12.27 1.56 0.31
N ASN A 11 -12.41 1.27 -0.98
CA ASN A 11 -11.62 1.95 -2.01
C ASN A 11 -12.02 3.43 -2.21
N SER A 12 -13.19 3.86 -1.74
CA SER A 12 -13.61 5.26 -1.86
C SER A 12 -12.83 6.17 -0.92
N THR A 13 -12.13 5.61 0.07
CA THR A 13 -11.23 6.37 0.96
C THR A 13 -9.92 6.77 0.27
N GLY A 14 -9.66 6.29 -0.96
CA GLY A 14 -8.41 6.54 -1.68
C GLY A 14 -8.02 8.01 -1.81
N ASP A 15 -9.01 8.91 -1.97
CA ASP A 15 -8.79 10.36 -2.06
C ASP A 15 -8.24 10.96 -0.75
N HIS A 16 -8.34 10.26 0.38
CA HIS A 16 -7.77 10.75 1.65
C HIS A 16 -6.40 10.15 1.96
N LEU A 17 -5.89 9.20 1.16
CA LEU A 17 -4.73 8.38 1.50
C LEU A 17 -3.42 8.84 0.84
N TYR A 18 -3.32 10.14 0.53
CA TYR A 18 -2.13 10.81 0.00
C TYR A 18 -1.00 10.94 1.03
N GLN A 19 0.16 11.43 0.58
CA GLN A 19 1.30 11.73 1.45
C GLN A 19 0.98 12.95 2.33
N PRO A 20 1.07 12.86 3.67
CA PRO A 20 0.67 13.95 4.57
C PRO A 20 1.59 15.19 4.52
N ASP A 21 2.82 15.04 4.04
CA ASP A 21 3.80 16.11 3.84
C ASP A 21 3.71 16.80 2.46
N LYS A 22 2.75 16.39 1.63
CA LYS A 22 2.48 17.01 0.32
C LYS A 22 1.05 17.56 0.29
N PRO A 23 0.84 18.72 -0.34
CA PRO A 23 -0.51 19.22 -0.56
C PRO A 23 -1.29 18.24 -1.43
N HIS A 24 -2.56 18.06 -1.11
CA HIS A 24 -3.46 17.22 -1.89
C HIS A 24 -3.54 17.72 -3.35
N PRO A 25 -3.36 16.85 -4.35
CA PRO A 25 -3.25 17.27 -5.76
C PRO A 25 -4.48 18.01 -6.29
N TYR A 26 -5.66 17.72 -5.72
CA TYR A 26 -6.94 18.35 -6.08
C TYR A 26 -7.57 19.19 -4.96
N GLY A 27 -6.81 19.53 -3.91
CA GLY A 27 -7.31 20.39 -2.82
C GLY A 27 -8.23 19.73 -1.80
N GLY A 28 -8.16 18.40 -1.63
CA GLY A 28 -8.87 17.62 -0.62
C GLY A 28 -8.12 17.49 0.71
N GLU A 29 -8.74 16.80 1.67
CA GLU A 29 -8.13 16.46 2.97
C GLU A 29 -7.28 15.19 2.86
N THR A 30 -6.04 15.26 3.35
CA THR A 30 -5.19 14.06 3.53
C THR A 30 -5.29 13.58 4.98
N TRP A 31 -5.64 12.31 5.18
CA TRP A 31 -5.73 11.71 6.50
C TRP A 31 -4.37 11.29 7.04
N ASP A 32 -4.13 11.62 8.31
CA ASP A 32 -2.96 11.16 9.05
C ASP A 32 -3.15 9.72 9.58
N GLU A 33 -2.12 9.20 10.25
CA GLU A 33 -2.17 7.85 10.81
C GLU A 33 -3.29 7.67 11.83
N ALA A 34 -3.54 8.67 12.68
CA ALA A 34 -4.57 8.60 13.72
C ALA A 34 -5.96 8.48 13.11
N ARG A 35 -6.26 9.31 12.10
CA ARG A 35 -7.51 9.31 11.36
C ARG A 35 -7.73 7.99 10.63
N VAL A 36 -6.70 7.45 9.95
CA VAL A 36 -6.78 6.15 9.28
C VAL A 36 -7.09 5.02 10.26
N ARG A 37 -6.49 5.03 11.46
CA ARG A 37 -6.77 4.03 12.50
C ARG A 37 -8.21 4.15 13.02
N GLN A 38 -8.70 5.38 13.21
CA GLN A 38 -10.08 5.63 13.59
C GLN A 38 -11.06 5.10 12.54
N GLU A 39 -10.80 5.33 11.25
CA GLU A 39 -11.67 4.88 10.16
C GLU A 39 -11.69 3.35 10.01
N LEU A 40 -10.59 2.68 10.32
CA LEU A 40 -10.55 1.21 10.45
C LEU A 40 -11.42 0.75 11.63
N SER A 41 -11.28 1.37 12.81
CA SER A 41 -12.09 1.04 13.99
C SER A 41 -13.58 1.29 13.77
N ASN A 42 -13.96 2.39 13.10
CA ASN A 42 -15.34 2.71 12.73
C ASN A 42 -15.98 1.61 11.85
N ARG A 43 -15.17 0.89 11.08
CA ARG A 43 -15.59 -0.23 10.22
C ARG A 43 -15.48 -1.59 10.90
N GLY A 44 -15.14 -1.65 12.19
CA GLY A 44 -14.92 -2.90 12.92
C GLY A 44 -13.66 -3.65 12.48
N ILE A 45 -12.72 -2.97 11.84
CA ILE A 45 -11.46 -3.55 11.35
C ILE A 45 -10.33 -3.17 12.29
N SER A 46 -9.63 -4.16 12.82
CA SER A 46 -8.44 -3.91 13.64
C SER A 46 -7.31 -3.32 12.79
N ALA A 47 -6.71 -2.23 13.28
CA ALA A 47 -5.49 -1.66 12.74
C ALA A 47 -4.27 -2.48 13.20
N TYR A 48 -3.27 -2.60 12.32
CA TYR A 48 -1.97 -3.16 12.69
C TYR A 48 -1.27 -2.24 13.70
N ASN A 49 -0.73 -2.82 14.77
CA ASN A 49 0.30 -2.19 15.59
C ASN A 49 1.69 -2.70 15.23
N SER A 50 1.77 -3.94 14.72
CA SER A 50 3.01 -4.50 14.21
C SER A 50 2.77 -5.34 12.96
N VAL A 51 3.71 -5.27 12.03
CA VAL A 51 3.73 -6.08 10.82
C VAL A 51 4.82 -7.12 10.99
N SER A 52 4.45 -8.39 10.91
CA SER A 52 5.36 -9.51 11.14
C SER A 52 5.98 -10.02 9.84
N SER A 53 5.28 -9.89 8.71
CA SER A 53 5.81 -10.31 7.41
C SER A 53 5.18 -9.57 6.23
N VAL A 54 5.96 -9.49 5.16
CA VAL A 54 5.52 -9.04 3.83
C VAL A 54 6.06 -10.02 2.80
N ASN A 55 5.18 -10.63 2.02
CA ASN A 55 5.52 -11.59 0.97
C ASN A 55 4.97 -11.13 -0.38
N VAL A 56 5.82 -11.12 -1.41
CA VAL A 56 5.48 -10.66 -2.75
C VAL A 56 5.46 -11.84 -3.71
N GLY A 57 4.31 -12.08 -4.33
CA GLY A 57 4.20 -12.96 -5.49
C GLY A 57 4.49 -12.18 -6.76
N ALA A 58 5.37 -12.71 -7.60
CA ALA A 58 5.70 -12.12 -8.89
C ALA A 58 5.67 -13.19 -10.00
N ASP A 59 5.22 -12.76 -11.18
CA ASP A 59 5.36 -13.48 -12.43
C ASP A 59 6.59 -12.92 -13.13
N PHE A 60 7.72 -13.63 -12.98
CA PHE A 60 8.99 -13.23 -13.59
C PHE A 60 9.01 -13.42 -15.10
N SER A 61 8.16 -14.28 -15.65
CA SER A 61 8.03 -14.45 -17.11
C SER A 61 7.35 -13.26 -17.76
N GLY A 62 6.36 -12.67 -17.08
CA GLY A 62 5.65 -11.45 -17.49
C GLY A 62 6.19 -10.16 -16.88
N GLY A 63 7.23 -10.22 -16.04
CA GLY A 63 7.85 -9.06 -15.39
C GLY A 63 6.92 -8.26 -14.48
N ARG A 64 5.96 -8.91 -13.81
CA ARG A 64 4.88 -8.23 -13.06
C ARG A 64 4.65 -8.81 -11.68
N ILE A 65 4.23 -7.96 -10.74
CA ILE A 65 3.76 -8.39 -9.42
C ILE A 65 2.36 -8.99 -9.59
N THR A 66 2.15 -10.18 -9.02
CA THR A 66 0.83 -10.82 -8.99
C THR A 66 0.11 -10.52 -7.69
N SER A 67 0.83 -10.57 -6.56
CA SER A 67 0.24 -10.31 -5.24
C SER A 67 1.24 -9.76 -4.22
N VAL A 68 0.74 -9.02 -3.25
CA VAL A 68 1.46 -8.63 -2.03
C VAL A 68 0.63 -9.06 -0.83
N ASN A 69 1.23 -9.87 0.03
CA ASN A 69 0.61 -10.41 1.23
C ASN A 69 1.31 -9.79 2.44
N VAL A 70 0.55 -9.12 3.28
CA VAL A 70 1.05 -8.49 4.51
C VAL A 70 0.38 -9.18 5.69
N SER A 71 1.17 -9.63 6.66
CA SER A 71 0.68 -10.25 7.89
C SER A 71 1.20 -9.48 9.11
N GLY A 72 0.38 -9.45 10.16
CA GLY A 72 0.70 -8.77 11.41
C GLY A 72 -0.26 -9.14 12.52
N ASP A 73 -0.22 -8.38 13.60
CA ASP A 73 -1.05 -8.57 14.79
C ASP A 73 -2.56 -8.43 14.55
N ALA A 74 -2.96 -7.72 13.49
CA ALA A 74 -4.34 -7.60 13.04
C ALA A 74 -4.73 -8.57 11.89
N GLY A 75 -3.99 -9.67 11.73
CA GLY A 75 -4.24 -10.70 10.71
C GLY A 75 -3.51 -10.46 9.40
N SER A 76 -4.02 -10.98 8.29
CA SER A 76 -3.37 -10.85 6.97
C SER A 76 -4.25 -10.10 5.97
N VAL A 77 -3.61 -9.35 5.08
CA VAL A 77 -4.24 -8.70 3.92
C VAL A 77 -3.45 -9.06 2.66
N SER A 78 -4.17 -9.42 1.59
CA SER A 78 -3.60 -9.71 0.28
C SER A 78 -4.12 -8.72 -0.75
N LEU A 79 -3.22 -8.18 -1.56
CA LEU A 79 -3.55 -7.29 -2.66
C LEU A 79 -2.97 -7.82 -3.95
N THR A 80 -3.67 -7.53 -5.03
CA THR A 80 -3.18 -7.80 -6.38
C THR A 80 -2.18 -6.72 -6.82
N GLY A 81 -1.40 -7.02 -7.86
CA GLY A 81 -0.51 -6.03 -8.47
C GLY A 81 -1.25 -4.77 -8.99
N GLY A 82 -2.50 -4.92 -9.44
CA GLY A 82 -3.34 -3.80 -9.87
C GLY A 82 -3.71 -2.89 -8.71
N GLU A 83 -4.26 -3.46 -7.62
CA GLU A 83 -4.62 -2.70 -6.41
C GLU A 83 -3.41 -1.99 -5.79
N LEU A 84 -2.24 -2.63 -5.82
CA LEU A 84 -1.00 -2.02 -5.38
C LEU A 84 -0.66 -0.80 -6.24
N LYS A 85 -0.72 -0.92 -7.56
CA LYS A 85 -0.42 0.16 -8.50
C LYS A 85 -1.38 1.33 -8.31
N ASP A 86 -2.68 1.05 -8.17
CA ASP A 86 -3.69 2.09 -7.98
C ASP A 86 -3.46 2.85 -6.67
N MET A 87 -3.22 2.15 -5.56
CA MET A 87 -2.93 2.78 -4.27
C MET A 87 -1.62 3.59 -4.30
N PHE A 88 -0.59 3.11 -4.99
CA PHE A 88 0.67 3.82 -5.08
C PHE A 88 0.62 5.03 -5.99
N ASN A 89 -0.14 4.98 -7.09
CA ASN A 89 -0.41 6.16 -7.92
C ASN A 89 -1.14 7.26 -7.14
N LEU A 90 -2.02 6.86 -6.19
CA LEU A 90 -2.62 7.80 -5.25
C LEU A 90 -1.56 8.39 -4.31
N ARG A 91 -0.65 7.58 -3.76
CA ARG A 91 0.37 8.06 -2.81
C ARG A 91 1.52 8.86 -3.42
N ALA A 92 1.86 8.57 -4.66
CA ALA A 92 2.98 9.15 -5.38
C ALA A 92 2.62 9.22 -6.87
N PRO A 93 1.98 10.31 -7.33
CA PRO A 93 1.74 10.53 -8.76
C PRO A 93 3.08 10.75 -9.49
N ALA A 94 3.78 9.66 -9.78
CA ALA A 94 5.02 9.58 -10.54
C ALA A 94 5.25 8.12 -10.98
N ASN A 95 6.06 7.92 -12.02
CA ASN A 95 6.46 6.58 -12.45
C ASN A 95 7.24 5.87 -11.34
N ILE A 96 6.69 4.77 -10.82
CA ILE A 96 7.42 3.89 -9.90
C ILE A 96 8.27 2.94 -10.74
N GLN A 97 9.58 3.20 -10.77
CA GLN A 97 10.56 2.23 -11.25
C GLN A 97 10.96 1.30 -10.10
N ILE A 98 10.46 0.06 -10.13
CA ILE A 98 10.97 -1.00 -9.26
C ILE A 98 12.18 -1.61 -9.98
N VAL A 99 13.39 -1.17 -9.60
CA VAL A 99 14.62 -1.84 -10.07
C VAL A 99 14.70 -3.23 -9.44
N GLY A 100 14.72 -4.27 -10.27
CA GLY A 100 14.87 -5.63 -9.78
C GLY A 100 16.23 -5.82 -9.10
N PRO A 101 16.33 -6.64 -8.04
CA PRO A 101 17.58 -6.88 -7.31
C PRO A 101 18.67 -7.61 -8.14
N LEU A 102 18.41 -7.91 -9.42
CA LEU A 102 19.37 -8.57 -10.31
C LEU A 102 20.51 -7.66 -10.82
N PHE A 103 20.52 -6.36 -10.51
CA PHE A 103 21.62 -5.48 -10.97
C PHE A 103 22.78 -5.34 -9.98
N ASN A 104 22.95 -6.26 -9.02
CA ASN A 104 24.04 -6.16 -8.04
C ASN A 104 24.79 -7.49 -7.81
N THR A 105 24.90 -8.34 -8.84
CA THR A 105 25.77 -9.54 -8.80
C THR A 105 26.75 -9.64 -9.98
N GLU A 106 26.87 -8.60 -10.80
CA GLU A 106 27.85 -8.52 -11.90
C GLU A 106 28.72 -7.26 -11.81
N GLN A 107 29.33 -7.02 -10.66
CA GLN A 107 30.61 -6.32 -10.62
C GLN A 107 31.64 -7.28 -10.02
N LYS A 108 32.39 -7.93 -10.91
CA LYS A 108 33.63 -8.64 -10.60
C LYS A 108 34.73 -7.65 -10.25
#